data_AF-A0AA42C9X4-F1
#
_entry.id   AF-A0AA42C9X4-F1
#
_cell.length_a   1.000
_cell.length_b   1.000
_cell.length_c   1.000
_cell.angle_alpha   90.00
_cell.angle_beta   90.00
_cell.angle_gamma   90.00
#
_symmetry.space_group_name_H-M   'P 1'
#
loop_
_entity.id
_entity.type
_entity.pdbx_description
1 polymer ?
#
loop_
_entity_poly.entity_id
_entity_poly.type
_entity_poly.pdbx_seq_one_letter_code
_entity_poly.pdbx_strand_id
1 'polypeptide(L)'
;MKTLLIILGTLLAIGTWASDENTTPREIYLIRHAPVAMEKPVLCSSHKAAHLLELYNELPIVTFDPAPVRLLLPDKQLTILTSTLPRAKQTAQILLPSDSLRSNPLFNEYRLGMISVPVLLLPYPAWTGLSRFFWLTYLNNKGEGRIESRKRMKQAVDFLEKQSLQHERIVLVAHGYLIAEMRRELKKRGWNAEINGGNKNLAVSKLTIND
;
A
#
# COMPACT_ATOMS: atom_id res chain seq x y z
N MET A 1 85.06 -17.95 -15.67
CA MET A 1 84.22 -17.69 -14.48
C MET A 1 83.35 -16.48 -14.79
N LYS A 2 82.07 -16.70 -15.13
CA LYS A 2 81.10 -15.63 -15.43
C LYS A 2 80.02 -15.65 -14.34
N THR A 3 79.88 -14.54 -13.66
CA THR A 3 78.93 -14.26 -12.57
C THR A 3 77.51 -14.21 -13.12
N LEU A 4 76.59 -14.96 -12.50
CA LEU A 4 75.16 -14.95 -12.81
C LEU A 4 74.47 -13.91 -11.90
N LEU A 5 73.85 -12.91 -12.53
CA LEU A 5 73.11 -11.83 -11.86
C LEU A 5 71.66 -12.30 -11.65
N ILE A 6 71.20 -12.40 -10.40
CA ILE A 6 69.80 -12.69 -10.06
C ILE A 6 69.07 -11.35 -9.96
N ILE A 7 68.10 -11.13 -10.85
CA ILE A 7 67.19 -9.98 -10.80
C ILE A 7 66.03 -10.32 -9.86
N LEU A 8 65.91 -9.55 -8.78
CA LEU A 8 64.83 -9.59 -7.80
C LEU A 8 63.58 -8.94 -8.41
N GLY A 9 62.59 -9.74 -8.80
CA GLY A 9 61.28 -9.26 -9.27
C GLY A 9 60.35 -8.99 -8.09
N THR A 10 60.11 -7.71 -7.80
CA THR A 10 59.04 -7.22 -6.92
C THR A 10 57.67 -7.50 -7.54
N LEU A 11 56.89 -8.39 -6.93
CA LEU A 11 55.47 -8.58 -7.26
C LEU A 11 54.66 -7.41 -6.68
N LEU A 12 54.22 -6.52 -7.57
CA LEU A 12 53.25 -5.47 -7.29
C LEU A 12 51.92 -6.08 -6.84
N ALA A 13 51.35 -5.48 -5.79
CA ALA A 13 50.04 -5.81 -5.23
C ALA A 13 48.95 -5.84 -6.31
N ILE A 14 48.29 -6.99 -6.42
CA ILE A 14 47.02 -7.13 -7.15
C ILE A 14 45.99 -6.38 -6.32
N GLY A 15 45.59 -5.19 -6.79
CA GLY A 15 44.48 -4.44 -6.22
C GLY A 15 43.23 -5.31 -6.20
N THR A 16 42.69 -5.50 -5.01
CA THR A 16 41.34 -6.03 -4.82
C THR A 16 40.37 -4.98 -5.38
N TRP A 17 39.85 -5.24 -6.58
CA TRP A 17 38.67 -4.56 -7.07
C TRP A 17 37.51 -5.00 -6.16
N ALA A 18 37.23 -4.22 -5.12
CA ALA A 18 35.91 -4.28 -4.49
C ALA A 18 34.94 -3.82 -5.57
N SER A 19 34.21 -4.76 -6.17
CA SER A 19 32.96 -4.41 -6.84
C SER A 19 32.12 -3.67 -5.81
N ASP A 20 31.84 -2.39 -6.03
CA ASP A 20 30.69 -1.74 -5.39
C ASP A 20 29.51 -2.66 -5.68
N GLU A 21 29.08 -3.43 -4.68
CA GLU A 21 27.79 -4.07 -4.72
C GLU A 21 26.79 -2.92 -4.81
N ASN A 22 26.38 -2.60 -6.02
CA ASN A 22 25.35 -1.62 -6.29
C ASN A 22 24.04 -2.25 -5.84
N THR A 23 23.81 -2.27 -4.52
CA THR A 23 22.62 -2.86 -3.91
C THR A 23 21.43 -2.11 -4.46
N THR A 24 20.59 -2.82 -5.21
CA THR A 24 19.37 -2.25 -5.78
C THR A 24 18.49 -1.81 -4.61
N PRO A 25 17.98 -0.57 -4.62
CA PRO A 25 17.15 -0.08 -3.53
C PRO A 25 15.89 -0.94 -3.43
N ARG A 26 15.47 -1.24 -2.20
CA ARG A 26 14.19 -1.91 -1.97
C ARG A 26 13.06 -0.94 -2.29
N GLU A 27 12.04 -1.42 -2.99
CA GLU A 27 10.94 -0.60 -3.48
C GLU A 27 9.57 -1.11 -2.98
N ILE A 28 8.73 -0.17 -2.53
CA ILE A 28 7.33 -0.42 -2.17
C ILE A 28 6.43 0.49 -3.01
N TYR A 29 5.54 -0.12 -3.78
CA TYR A 29 4.49 0.55 -4.54
C TYR A 29 3.16 0.37 -3.80
N LEU A 30 2.51 1.48 -3.46
CA LEU A 30 1.21 1.50 -2.80
C LEU A 30 0.16 2.03 -3.78
N ILE A 31 -0.84 1.21 -4.10
CA ILE A 31 -1.88 1.53 -5.09
C ILE A 31 -3.24 1.52 -4.41
N ARG A 32 -4.01 2.61 -4.55
CA ARG A 32 -5.40 2.61 -4.11
C ARG A 32 -6.27 1.88 -5.14
N HIS A 33 -7.16 1.00 -4.68
CA HIS A 33 -8.11 0.28 -5.54
C HIS A 33 -8.93 1.20 -6.47
N ALA A 34 -9.47 0.64 -7.55
CA ALA A 34 -10.36 1.32 -8.50
C ALA A 34 -11.67 1.80 -7.83
N PRO A 35 -12.37 2.81 -8.40
CA PRO A 35 -13.68 3.19 -7.89
C PRO A 35 -14.65 2.00 -7.87
N VAL A 36 -15.60 2.00 -6.93
CA VAL A 36 -16.67 0.98 -6.85
C VAL A 36 -17.94 1.57 -7.44
N ALA A 37 -18.66 0.76 -8.22
CA ALA A 37 -19.92 1.13 -8.85
C ALA A 37 -21.05 1.15 -7.82
N MET A 38 -21.09 2.23 -7.03
CA MET A 38 -22.11 2.47 -6.01
C MET A 38 -22.82 3.79 -6.27
N GLU A 39 -24.14 3.73 -6.37
CA GLU A 39 -25.00 4.91 -6.31
C GLU A 39 -25.05 5.46 -4.89
N LYS A 40 -24.85 6.78 -4.77
CA LYS A 40 -24.87 7.47 -3.47
C LYS A 40 -26.16 8.26 -3.38
N PRO A 41 -27.03 7.98 -2.40
CA PRO A 41 -28.27 8.72 -2.25
C PRO A 41 -27.99 10.18 -1.89
N VAL A 42 -28.82 11.08 -2.41
CA VAL A 42 -28.79 12.52 -2.10
C VAL A 42 -29.07 12.76 -0.62
N LEU A 43 -30.06 12.04 -0.05
CA LEU A 43 -30.36 12.02 1.38
C LEU A 43 -30.71 10.59 1.82
N CYS A 44 -30.24 10.21 3.00
CA CYS A 44 -30.57 8.93 3.62
C CYS A 44 -30.47 9.01 5.14
N SER A 45 -31.13 8.08 5.83
CA SER A 45 -30.96 7.90 7.28
C SER A 45 -29.60 7.26 7.58
N SER A 46 -29.16 7.37 8.84
CA SER A 46 -27.96 6.68 9.33
C SER A 46 -28.05 5.15 9.15
N HIS A 47 -29.24 4.56 9.32
CA HIS A 47 -29.44 3.13 9.10
C HIS A 47 -29.26 2.73 7.63
N LYS A 48 -29.85 3.49 6.69
CA LYS A 48 -29.65 3.27 5.26
C LYS A 48 -28.18 3.48 4.87
N ALA A 49 -27.50 4.46 5.45
CA ALA A 49 -26.06 4.67 5.23
C ALA A 49 -25.21 3.49 5.74
N ALA A 50 -25.55 2.91 6.90
CA ALA A 50 -24.87 1.73 7.42
C ALA A 50 -25.03 0.52 6.49
N HIS A 51 -26.25 0.26 6.03
CA HIS A 51 -26.53 -0.80 5.07
C HIS A 51 -25.79 -0.59 3.73
N LEU A 52 -25.74 0.64 3.23
CA LEU A 52 -24.94 0.97 2.03
C LEU A 52 -23.45 0.68 2.26
N LEU A 53 -22.91 0.99 3.44
CA LEU A 53 -21.51 0.72 3.75
C LEU A 53 -21.19 -0.79 3.73
N GLU A 54 -22.14 -1.65 4.13
CA GLU A 54 -22.02 -3.11 4.05
C GLU A 54 -22.07 -3.59 2.60
N LEU A 55 -23.09 -3.15 1.85
CA LEU A 55 -23.23 -3.45 0.41
C LEU A 55 -22.01 -3.02 -0.41
N TYR A 56 -21.29 -1.97 0.01
CA TYR A 56 -20.05 -1.51 -0.65
C TYR A 56 -19.03 -2.63 -0.87
N ASN A 57 -18.98 -3.63 0.02
CA ASN A 57 -18.01 -4.73 -0.11
C ASN A 57 -18.41 -5.76 -1.17
N GLU A 58 -19.66 -5.77 -1.60
CA GLU A 58 -20.23 -6.74 -2.55
C GLU A 58 -20.33 -6.18 -3.96
N LEU A 59 -20.29 -4.85 -4.11
CA LEU A 59 -20.41 -4.18 -5.40
C LEU A 59 -19.13 -4.28 -6.26
N PRO A 60 -19.29 -4.36 -7.60
CA PRO A 60 -18.16 -4.43 -8.51
C PRO A 60 -17.39 -3.10 -8.59
N ILE A 61 -16.13 -3.19 -9.00
CA ILE A 61 -15.37 -2.00 -9.40
C ILE A 61 -15.83 -1.45 -10.75
N VAL A 62 -15.68 -0.15 -10.93
CA VAL A 62 -15.87 0.54 -12.22
C VAL A 62 -14.72 0.14 -13.14
N THR A 63 -15.04 -0.19 -14.39
CA THR A 63 -14.04 -0.47 -15.44
C THR A 63 -13.09 0.70 -15.62
N PHE A 64 -11.80 0.42 -15.82
CA PHE A 64 -10.78 1.44 -16.00
C PHE A 64 -9.68 0.95 -16.95
N ASP A 65 -8.97 1.89 -17.58
CA ASP A 65 -7.77 1.59 -18.37
C ASP A 65 -6.57 1.34 -17.43
N PRO A 66 -5.94 0.15 -17.44
CA PRO A 66 -4.80 -0.15 -16.58
C PRO A 66 -3.49 0.53 -17.05
N ALA A 67 -3.39 1.00 -18.30
CA ALA A 67 -2.13 1.45 -18.87
C ALA A 67 -1.45 2.59 -18.08
N PRO A 68 -2.14 3.65 -17.63
CA PRO A 68 -1.52 4.74 -16.87
C PRO A 68 -0.92 4.28 -15.53
N VAL A 69 -1.55 3.30 -14.90
CA VAL A 69 -1.07 2.74 -13.62
C VAL A 69 0.12 1.82 -13.89
N ARG A 70 0.04 0.94 -14.89
CA ARG A 70 1.10 -0.01 -15.25
C ARG A 70 2.40 0.69 -15.64
N LEU A 71 2.33 1.85 -16.29
CA LEU A 71 3.51 2.65 -16.65
C LEU A 71 4.35 3.08 -15.44
N LEU A 72 3.75 3.14 -14.25
CA LEU A 72 4.42 3.52 -13.00
C LEU A 72 4.95 2.32 -12.21
N LEU A 73 4.76 1.10 -12.69
CA LEU A 73 5.13 -0.13 -12.00
C LEU A 73 6.34 -0.79 -12.66
N PRO A 74 7.12 -1.60 -11.92
CA PRO A 74 8.22 -2.35 -12.50
C PRO A 74 7.69 -3.50 -13.37
N ASP A 75 8.46 -3.88 -14.40
CA ASP A 75 8.04 -4.94 -15.33
C ASP A 75 8.26 -6.37 -14.78
N LYS A 76 9.13 -6.56 -13.78
CA LYS A 76 9.55 -7.88 -13.28
C LYS A 76 9.86 -7.89 -11.78
N GLN A 77 9.90 -9.11 -11.24
CA GLN A 77 10.27 -9.43 -9.85
C GLN A 77 9.34 -8.81 -8.81
N LEU A 78 8.04 -8.86 -9.09
CA LEU A 78 7.01 -8.26 -8.23
C LEU A 78 6.51 -9.28 -7.22
N THR A 79 6.51 -8.89 -5.95
CA THR A 79 5.62 -9.52 -4.97
C THR A 79 4.35 -8.72 -4.88
N ILE A 80 3.24 -9.33 -5.30
CA ILE A 80 1.93 -8.66 -5.38
C ILE A 80 1.11 -8.99 -4.14
N LEU A 81 0.86 -7.96 -3.34
CA LEU A 81 0.07 -8.04 -2.14
C LEU A 81 -1.25 -7.29 -2.30
N THR A 82 -2.30 -7.79 -1.66
CA THR A 82 -3.61 -7.13 -1.65
C THR A 82 -4.28 -7.24 -0.30
N SER A 83 -5.22 -6.34 -0.02
CA SER A 83 -6.23 -6.58 1.02
C SER A 83 -7.13 -7.77 0.67
N THR A 84 -7.85 -8.33 1.64
CA THR A 84 -8.80 -9.41 1.35
C THR A 84 -10.09 -8.92 0.69
N LEU A 85 -10.35 -7.60 0.66
CA LEU A 85 -11.58 -7.01 0.14
C LEU A 85 -11.66 -7.10 -1.39
N PRO A 86 -12.83 -7.44 -1.98
CA PRO A 86 -12.98 -7.76 -3.40
C PRO A 86 -12.43 -6.68 -4.34
N ARG A 87 -12.78 -5.40 -4.10
CA ARG A 87 -12.33 -4.27 -4.93
C ARG A 87 -10.81 -4.15 -5.07
N ALA A 88 -10.05 -4.50 -4.02
CA ALA A 88 -8.59 -4.47 -4.09
C ALA A 88 -8.04 -5.64 -4.91
N LYS A 89 -8.59 -6.85 -4.70
CA LYS A 89 -8.24 -8.05 -5.47
C LYS A 89 -8.54 -7.85 -6.96
N GLN A 90 -9.77 -7.44 -7.29
CA GLN A 90 -10.19 -7.18 -8.66
C GLN A 90 -9.32 -6.12 -9.33
N THR A 91 -9.00 -5.02 -8.62
CA THR A 91 -8.09 -4.00 -9.16
C THR A 91 -6.71 -4.59 -9.45
N ALA A 92 -6.14 -5.37 -8.53
CA ALA A 92 -4.83 -5.99 -8.71
C ALA A 92 -4.82 -7.00 -9.88
N GLN A 93 -5.87 -7.81 -10.04
CA GLN A 93 -6.01 -8.77 -11.14
C GLN A 93 -6.08 -8.09 -12.51
N ILE A 94 -6.69 -6.89 -12.59
CA ILE A 94 -6.70 -6.08 -13.81
C ILE A 94 -5.31 -5.47 -14.06
N LEU A 95 -4.63 -5.01 -13.02
CA LEU A 95 -3.35 -4.32 -13.16
C LEU A 95 -2.17 -5.27 -13.42
N LEU A 96 -2.19 -6.47 -12.86
CA LEU A 96 -1.01 -7.31 -12.72
C LEU A 96 -1.33 -8.81 -12.95
N PRO A 97 -0.32 -9.64 -13.28
CA PRO A 97 -0.51 -11.08 -13.40
C PRO A 97 -1.08 -11.70 -12.12
N SER A 98 -2.11 -12.53 -12.25
CA SER A 98 -2.88 -13.04 -11.11
C SER A 98 -2.16 -14.14 -10.31
N ASP A 99 -1.22 -14.86 -10.92
CA ASP A 99 -0.65 -16.10 -10.37
C ASP A 99 0.23 -15.90 -9.12
N SER A 100 0.61 -14.65 -8.81
CA SER A 100 1.46 -14.30 -7.67
C SER A 100 0.76 -13.42 -6.62
N LEU A 101 -0.55 -13.18 -6.78
CA LEU A 101 -1.33 -12.31 -5.89
C LEU A 101 -1.57 -13.00 -4.54
N ARG A 102 -1.07 -12.38 -3.46
CA ARG A 102 -1.29 -12.84 -2.08
C ARG A 102 -2.14 -11.81 -1.33
N SER A 103 -3.26 -12.26 -0.77
CA SER A 103 -4.11 -11.39 0.05
C SER A 103 -3.83 -11.54 1.53
N ASN A 104 -3.86 -10.43 2.27
CA ASN A 104 -3.69 -10.42 3.72
C ASN A 104 -4.67 -9.42 4.38
N PRO A 105 -5.45 -9.82 5.40
CA PRO A 105 -6.41 -8.94 6.07
C PRO A 105 -5.76 -7.76 6.81
N LEU A 106 -4.45 -7.81 7.10
CA LEU A 106 -3.70 -6.67 7.62
C LEU A 106 -3.85 -5.43 6.72
N PHE A 107 -4.06 -5.63 5.42
CA PHE A 107 -4.21 -4.56 4.44
C PHE A 107 -5.66 -4.09 4.21
N ASN A 108 -6.63 -4.58 4.98
CA ASN A 108 -8.01 -4.12 4.88
C ASN A 108 -8.16 -2.66 5.35
N GLU A 109 -9.07 -1.92 4.73
CA GLU A 109 -9.42 -0.57 5.20
C GLU A 109 -9.94 -0.62 6.64
N TYR A 110 -9.78 0.48 7.37
CA TYR A 110 -10.37 0.60 8.71
C TYR A 110 -11.87 0.41 8.66
N ARG A 111 -12.37 -0.52 9.48
CA ARG A 111 -13.81 -0.82 9.59
C ARG A 111 -14.49 0.36 10.26
N LEU A 112 -15.20 1.15 9.44
CA LEU A 112 -15.95 2.30 9.92
C LEU A 112 -17.31 1.84 10.46
N GLY A 113 -17.62 2.15 11.70
CA GLY A 113 -18.99 2.03 12.22
C GLY A 113 -19.79 3.29 11.89
N MET A 114 -21.01 3.15 11.39
CA MET A 114 -21.86 4.31 11.12
C MET A 114 -22.38 4.90 12.45
N ILE A 115 -22.23 6.20 12.65
CA ILE A 115 -22.91 6.86 13.76
C ILE A 115 -24.42 6.85 13.54
N SER A 116 -25.19 6.79 14.61
CA SER A 116 -26.65 6.76 14.54
C SER A 116 -27.20 8.01 15.19
N VAL A 117 -27.83 8.86 14.40
CA VAL A 117 -28.60 10.01 14.86
C VAL A 117 -30.03 9.81 14.37
N PRO A 118 -31.02 9.71 15.28
CA PRO A 118 -32.42 9.59 14.90
C PRO A 118 -32.91 10.80 14.10
N VAL A 119 -33.88 10.59 13.20
CA VAL A 119 -34.64 11.64 12.47
C VAL A 119 -33.83 12.48 11.46
N LEU A 120 -32.50 12.55 11.58
CA LEU A 120 -31.65 13.28 10.65
C LEU A 120 -31.48 12.53 9.33
N LEU A 121 -31.61 13.25 8.22
CA LEU A 121 -31.26 12.77 6.88
C LEU A 121 -30.08 13.57 6.35
N LEU A 122 -29.03 12.87 5.89
CA LEU A 122 -27.85 13.48 5.29
C LEU A 122 -27.46 12.75 4.00
N PRO A 123 -26.70 13.40 3.11
CA PRO A 123 -26.04 12.70 2.02
C PRO A 123 -25.10 11.61 2.55
N TYR A 124 -24.99 10.49 1.83
CA TYR A 124 -24.11 9.38 2.23
C TYR A 124 -22.64 9.81 2.51
N PRO A 125 -22.01 10.70 1.70
CA PRO A 125 -20.68 11.21 2.01
C PRO A 125 -20.59 11.95 3.35
N ALA A 126 -21.64 12.66 3.75
CA ALA A 126 -21.67 13.36 5.04
C ALA A 126 -21.73 12.36 6.21
N TRP A 127 -22.55 11.31 6.10
CA TRP A 127 -22.61 10.24 7.10
C TRP A 127 -21.27 9.55 7.32
N THR A 128 -20.60 9.18 6.23
CA THR A 128 -19.27 8.54 6.30
C THR A 128 -18.20 9.48 6.83
N GLY A 129 -18.23 10.77 6.43
CA GLY A 129 -17.31 11.79 6.92
C GLY A 129 -17.46 12.04 8.42
N LEU A 130 -18.71 12.21 8.89
CA LEU A 130 -19.00 12.44 10.30
C LEU A 130 -18.66 11.21 11.16
N SER A 131 -19.00 10.01 10.68
CA SER A 131 -18.61 8.76 11.35
C SER A 131 -17.10 8.64 11.48
N ARG A 132 -16.36 9.04 10.43
CA ARG A 132 -14.89 9.04 10.44
C ARG A 132 -14.32 10.08 11.41
N PHE A 133 -14.93 11.27 11.49
CA PHE A 133 -14.54 12.29 12.46
C PHE A 133 -14.69 11.79 13.90
N PHE A 134 -15.83 11.19 14.25
CA PHE A 134 -16.03 10.61 15.58
C PHE A 134 -15.10 9.41 15.85
N TRP A 135 -14.78 8.63 14.83
CA TRP A 135 -13.77 7.57 14.94
C TRP A 135 -12.36 8.15 15.21
N LEU A 136 -11.97 9.25 14.56
CA LEU A 136 -10.69 9.92 14.80
C LEU A 136 -10.58 10.48 16.22
N THR A 137 -11.69 10.91 16.81
CA THR A 137 -11.77 11.43 18.20
C THR A 137 -12.03 10.34 19.24
N TYR A 138 -11.98 9.05 18.86
CA TYR A 138 -12.23 7.88 19.74
C TYR A 138 -13.67 7.77 20.28
N LEU A 139 -14.59 8.60 19.78
CA LEU A 139 -15.99 8.66 20.20
C LEU A 139 -16.88 7.66 19.44
N ASN A 140 -16.34 6.92 18.47
CA ASN A 140 -17.06 5.91 17.72
C ASN A 140 -16.20 4.65 17.50
N ASN A 141 -16.53 3.61 18.27
CA ASN A 141 -15.87 2.31 18.23
C ASN A 141 -16.81 1.19 17.74
N LYS A 142 -17.91 1.52 17.03
CA LYS A 142 -18.85 0.52 16.49
C LYS A 142 -18.24 -0.39 15.40
N GLY A 143 -17.04 -0.05 14.91
CA GLY A 143 -16.25 -0.85 13.98
C GLY A 143 -14.92 -1.27 14.61
N GLU A 144 -13.82 -1.07 13.90
CA GLU A 144 -12.47 -1.22 14.48
C GLU A 144 -12.11 0.07 15.22
N GLY A 145 -11.64 -0.01 16.46
CA GLY A 145 -11.24 1.19 17.21
C GLY A 145 -9.97 1.82 16.65
N ARG A 146 -9.78 3.14 16.82
CA ARG A 146 -8.59 3.85 16.30
C ARG A 146 -7.26 3.29 16.82
N ILE A 147 -7.21 2.81 18.07
CA ILE A 147 -6.02 2.19 18.65
C ILE A 147 -5.70 0.87 17.94
N GLU A 148 -6.71 0.04 17.75
CA GLU A 148 -6.60 -1.27 17.09
C GLU A 148 -6.18 -1.11 15.62
N SER A 149 -6.85 -0.23 14.88
CA SER A 149 -6.51 0.11 13.49
C SER A 149 -5.06 0.58 13.36
N ARG A 150 -4.58 1.41 14.30
CA ARG A 150 -3.20 1.89 14.28
C ARG A 150 -2.21 0.78 14.59
N LYS A 151 -2.52 -0.12 15.53
CA LYS A 151 -1.71 -1.31 15.81
C LYS A 151 -1.62 -2.20 14.58
N ARG A 152 -2.75 -2.50 13.94
CA ARG A 152 -2.82 -3.31 12.72
C ARG A 152 -2.07 -2.67 11.56
N MET A 153 -2.19 -1.34 11.37
CA MET A 153 -1.44 -0.62 10.35
C MET A 153 0.07 -0.75 10.55
N LYS A 154 0.58 -0.63 11.78
CA LYS A 154 2.00 -0.87 12.07
C LYS A 154 2.41 -2.29 11.72
N GLN A 155 1.62 -3.30 12.11
CA GLN A 155 1.87 -4.69 11.74
C GLN A 155 1.87 -4.90 10.21
N ALA A 156 1.00 -4.19 9.48
CA ALA A 156 0.98 -4.23 8.02
C ALA A 156 2.26 -3.63 7.41
N VAL A 157 2.80 -2.54 7.98
CA VAL A 157 4.08 -1.96 7.56
C VAL A 157 5.25 -2.87 7.92
N ASP A 158 5.28 -3.44 9.14
CA ASP A 158 6.28 -4.44 9.54
C ASP A 158 6.31 -5.62 8.56
N PHE A 159 5.13 -6.08 8.14
CA PHE A 159 5.01 -7.14 7.15
C PHE A 159 5.58 -6.71 5.78
N LEU A 160 5.28 -5.50 5.30
CA LEU A 160 5.84 -5.01 4.03
C LEU A 160 7.35 -4.93 4.06
N GLU A 161 7.94 -4.39 5.13
CA GLU A 161 9.39 -4.29 5.26
C GLU A 161 10.05 -5.67 5.34
N LYS A 162 9.43 -6.61 6.06
CA LYS A 162 9.91 -8.00 6.07
C LYS A 162 9.85 -8.64 4.68
N GLN A 163 8.78 -8.39 3.92
CA GLN A 163 8.69 -8.89 2.54
C GLN A 163 9.70 -8.21 1.63
N SER A 164 9.99 -6.92 1.81
CA SER A 164 10.96 -6.21 0.97
C SER A 164 12.39 -6.68 1.18
N LEU A 165 12.72 -7.24 2.35
CA LEU A 165 14.02 -7.91 2.57
C LEU A 165 14.17 -9.21 1.78
N GLN A 166 13.05 -9.89 1.46
CA GLN A 166 13.07 -11.14 0.69
C GLN A 166 12.90 -10.88 -0.82
N HIS A 167 12.34 -9.72 -1.17
CA HIS A 167 11.94 -9.37 -2.52
C HIS A 167 12.20 -7.88 -2.76
N GLU A 168 12.99 -7.55 -3.79
CA GLU A 168 13.38 -6.16 -4.06
C GLU A 168 12.19 -5.22 -4.32
N ARG A 169 11.08 -5.73 -4.89
CA ARG A 169 9.94 -4.90 -5.32
C ARG A 169 8.61 -5.46 -4.83
N ILE A 170 7.94 -4.70 -3.97
CA ILE A 170 6.62 -5.02 -3.44
C ILE A 170 5.57 -4.11 -4.07
N VAL A 171 4.48 -4.69 -4.57
CA VAL A 171 3.30 -3.93 -5.02
C VAL A 171 2.11 -4.28 -4.14
N LEU A 172 1.60 -3.30 -3.40
CA LEU A 172 0.41 -3.45 -2.55
C LEU A 172 -0.78 -2.69 -3.15
N VAL A 173 -1.86 -3.41 -3.44
CA VAL A 173 -3.16 -2.81 -3.78
C VAL A 173 -4.09 -2.82 -2.57
N ALA A 174 -4.45 -1.63 -2.07
CA ALA A 174 -5.22 -1.46 -0.84
C ALA A 174 -6.10 -0.19 -0.87
N HIS A 175 -6.29 0.48 0.27
CA HIS A 175 -7.34 1.47 0.50
C HIS A 175 -6.80 2.82 0.94
N GLY A 176 -7.60 3.87 0.77
CA GLY A 176 -7.13 5.26 0.85
C GLY A 176 -6.63 5.68 2.24
N TYR A 177 -7.36 5.38 3.32
CA TYR A 177 -6.94 5.80 4.67
C TYR A 177 -5.73 4.99 5.12
N LEU A 178 -5.79 3.68 4.98
CA LEU A 178 -4.66 2.81 5.30
C LEU A 178 -3.39 3.22 4.54
N ILE A 179 -3.45 3.40 3.21
CA ILE A 179 -2.28 3.81 2.40
C ILE A 179 -1.74 5.17 2.87
N ALA A 180 -2.60 6.14 3.18
CA ALA A 180 -2.16 7.43 3.71
C ALA A 180 -1.37 7.28 5.02
N GLU A 181 -1.81 6.40 5.92
CA GLU A 181 -1.13 6.11 7.18
C GLU A 181 0.18 5.35 6.97
N MET A 182 0.16 4.31 6.13
CA MET A 182 1.35 3.50 5.81
C MET A 182 2.46 4.35 5.18
N ARG A 183 2.11 5.28 4.27
CA ARG A 183 3.10 6.21 3.70
C ARG A 183 3.77 7.07 4.76
N ARG A 184 3.01 7.56 5.74
CA ARG A 184 3.58 8.34 6.85
C ARG A 184 4.46 7.47 7.75
N GLU A 185 4.03 6.25 8.03
CA GLU A 185 4.78 5.32 8.87
C GLU A 185 6.09 4.87 8.19
N LEU A 186 6.06 4.47 6.92
CA LEU A 186 7.25 4.13 6.13
C LEU A 186 8.24 5.30 6.09
N LYS A 187 7.77 6.52 5.84
CA LYS A 187 8.64 7.72 5.90
C LYS A 187 9.32 7.91 7.26
N LYS A 188 8.62 7.64 8.36
CA LYS A 188 9.21 7.70 9.71
C LYS A 188 10.27 6.63 9.92
N ARG A 189 10.20 5.52 9.16
CA ARG A 189 11.15 4.40 9.20
C ARG A 189 12.30 4.56 8.19
N GLY A 190 12.46 5.74 7.60
CA GLY A 190 13.57 6.05 6.70
C GLY A 190 13.30 5.81 5.22
N TRP A 191 12.08 5.40 4.83
CA TRP A 191 11.73 5.27 3.42
C TRP A 191 11.54 6.64 2.76
N ASN A 192 12.12 6.82 1.58
CA ASN A 192 11.98 8.01 0.76
C ASN A 192 10.79 7.84 -0.18
N ALA A 193 9.92 8.85 -0.28
CA ALA A 193 8.81 8.80 -1.24
C ALA A 193 9.21 9.50 -2.55
N GLU A 194 9.54 8.70 -3.57
CA GLU A 194 9.85 9.18 -4.91
C GLU A 194 8.60 9.59 -5.68
N ILE A 195 7.51 8.84 -5.52
CA ILE A 195 6.22 9.16 -6.12
C ILE A 195 5.17 9.26 -5.01
N ASN A 196 4.45 10.38 -4.97
CA ASN A 196 3.33 10.61 -4.06
C ASN A 196 2.05 10.86 -4.85
N GLY A 197 1.37 9.80 -5.30
CA GLY A 197 0.11 9.91 -6.06
C GLY A 197 -1.09 10.42 -5.26
N GLY A 198 -0.92 10.74 -3.97
CA GLY A 198 -2.01 11.17 -3.10
C GLY A 198 -2.94 10.02 -2.71
N ASN A 199 -4.24 10.31 -2.59
CA ASN A 199 -5.23 9.35 -2.10
C ASN A 199 -6.37 9.10 -3.09
N LYS A 200 -6.29 9.54 -4.35
CA LYS A 200 -7.35 9.26 -5.34
C LYS A 200 -7.38 7.77 -5.69
N ASN A 201 -8.50 7.25 -6.19
CA ASN A 201 -8.53 5.88 -6.71
C ASN A 201 -7.49 5.72 -7.81
N LEU A 202 -6.86 4.55 -7.90
CA LEU A 202 -5.76 4.24 -8.83
C LEU A 202 -4.48 5.07 -8.65
N ALA A 203 -4.40 5.91 -7.61
CA ALA A 203 -3.16 6.61 -7.29
C ALA A 203 -2.07 5.62 -6.88
N VAL A 204 -0.86 5.82 -7.42
CA VAL A 204 0.35 5.07 -7.11
C VAL A 204 1.27 5.93 -6.24
N SER A 205 1.80 5.38 -5.16
CA SER A 205 2.94 5.96 -4.45
C SER A 205 4.10 4.97 -4.47
N LYS A 206 5.28 5.44 -4.84
CA LYS A 206 6.53 4.67 -4.82
C LYS A 206 7.37 5.15 -3.66
N LEU A 207 7.81 4.22 -2.82
CA LEU A 207 8.76 4.47 -1.74
C LEU A 207 9.99 3.58 -1.91
N THR A 208 11.16 4.12 -1.61
CA THR A 208 12.45 3.43 -1.71
C THR A 208 13.26 3.57 -0.44
N ILE A 209 14.10 2.57 -0.16
CA ILE A 209 15.10 2.63 0.90
C ILE A 209 16.37 1.93 0.41
N ASN A 210 17.52 2.53 0.71
CA ASN A 210 18.82 1.92 0.48
C ASN A 210 19.17 1.10 1.73
N ASP A 211 19.81 -0.04 1.54
CA ASP A 211 20.36 -0.83 2.65
C ASP A 211 21.68 -0.22 3.16
#